data_AF-A0A916VSS8-F1
#
_entry.id   AF-A0A916VSS8-F1
#
_cell.length_a   1.000
_cell.length_b   1.000
_cell.length_c   1.000
_cell.angle_alpha   90.00
_cell.angle_beta   90.00
_cell.angle_gamma   90.00
#
_symmetry.space_group_name_H-M   'P 1'
#
loop_
_entity.id
_entity.type
_entity.pdbx_description
1 polymer ?
#
loop_
_entity_poly.entity_id
_entity_poly.type
_entity_poly.pdbx_seq_one_letter_code
_entity_poly.pdbx_strand_id
1 'polypeptide(L)'
;MKIVIENAGAQTGFLILNHEDSWVIEAQGKIDSDEVIILQSIPIEFVDPETSIPILPTTIINYVLRSQENIVLKDAANEGQFINDPYIIAKKTKSILCIPLINQNQLRGIVYLENNLTTDTFTAKRVELLKILSAQAAISIDNSRLYQTLEQRVEERTKELSQTLEILKETQAELIFENDLLKTAEPSSSFDYQVGGSLPMDAPTYVVRQADRTLYQALKKGQFCYILNSRQMGKSSLMVKMMHHFNHEGYHCAAIDLTRIADENVTIEQWYKGLAVDLLYSFDLLTTVNLKAWWNDRLDISPLQRFDRFMQDILLVELNNNESQTPKKSSFLLMK
;
A
#
# COMPACT_ATOMS: atom_id res chain seq x y z
N MET A 1 30.99 9.55 -1.89
CA MET A 1 32.13 9.91 -1.03
C MET A 1 33.47 9.35 -1.51
N LYS A 2 33.60 8.05 -1.82
CA LYS A 2 34.86 7.43 -2.26
C LYS A 2 35.60 8.17 -3.40
N ILE A 3 34.90 8.49 -4.49
CA ILE A 3 35.46 9.24 -5.63
C ILE A 3 36.05 10.58 -5.19
N VAL A 4 35.39 11.29 -4.27
CA VAL A 4 35.86 12.59 -3.76
C VAL A 4 37.13 12.44 -2.93
N ILE A 5 37.20 11.39 -2.09
CA ILE A 5 38.36 11.09 -1.24
C ILE A 5 39.58 10.74 -2.10
N GLU A 6 39.41 9.86 -3.08
CA GLU A 6 40.47 9.42 -4.01
C GLU A 6 41.00 10.59 -4.85
N ASN A 7 40.12 11.39 -5.45
CA ASN A 7 40.52 12.52 -6.29
C ASN A 7 41.15 13.67 -5.49
N ALA A 8 40.78 13.81 -4.21
CA ALA A 8 41.38 14.80 -3.32
C ALA A 8 42.75 14.36 -2.77
N GLY A 9 43.03 13.06 -2.74
CA GLY A 9 44.13 12.48 -1.96
C GLY A 9 43.87 12.52 -0.46
N ALA A 10 42.61 12.50 -0.04
CA ALA A 10 42.22 12.49 1.37
C ALA A 10 42.29 11.06 1.93
N GLN A 11 42.47 10.94 3.26
CA GLN A 11 42.34 9.65 3.95
C GLN A 11 40.95 9.45 4.52
N THR A 12 40.33 10.51 5.01
CA THR A 12 38.97 10.49 5.57
C THR A 12 38.16 11.60 4.92
N GLY A 13 36.89 11.31 4.66
CA GLY A 13 35.94 12.31 4.20
C GLY A 13 34.59 12.16 4.88
N PHE A 14 33.94 13.28 5.16
CA PHE A 14 32.60 13.34 5.73
C PHE A 14 31.69 14.20 4.85
N LEU A 15 30.46 13.73 4.67
CA LEU A 15 29.37 14.48 4.05
C LEU A 15 28.39 14.91 5.13
N ILE A 16 28.17 16.21 5.22
CA ILE A 16 27.28 16.83 6.17
C ILE A 16 26.14 17.44 5.38
N LEU A 17 24.88 17.09 5.68
CA LEU A 17 23.69 17.64 5.02
C LEU A 17 22.75 18.26 6.04
N ASN A 18 21.87 19.13 5.56
CA ASN A 18 20.80 19.69 6.38
C ASN A 18 19.57 18.78 6.32
N HIS A 19 19.23 18.19 7.47
CA HIS A 19 18.03 17.40 7.68
C HIS A 19 17.14 18.12 8.71
N GLU A 20 15.91 18.48 8.31
CA GLU A 20 14.91 19.12 9.20
C GLU A 20 15.46 20.26 10.08
N ASP A 21 16.14 21.22 9.46
CA ASP A 21 16.76 22.40 10.10
C ASP A 21 17.94 22.09 11.05
N SER A 22 18.46 20.86 11.01
CA SER A 22 19.67 20.46 11.75
C SER A 22 20.77 19.95 10.81
N TRP A 23 22.03 20.23 11.16
CA TRP A 23 23.18 19.75 10.39
C TRP A 23 23.65 18.40 10.94
N VAL A 24 23.65 17.39 10.07
CA VAL A 24 23.95 16.01 10.43
C VAL A 24 24.99 15.41 9.49
N ILE A 25 25.77 14.48 10.02
CA ILE A 25 26.72 13.67 9.28
C ILE A 25 25.95 12.53 8.64
N GLU A 26 25.89 12.53 7.31
CA GLU A 26 25.14 11.57 6.49
C GLU A 26 26.03 10.43 5.97
N ALA A 27 27.29 10.73 5.69
CA ALA A 27 28.21 9.69 5.21
C ALA A 27 29.63 9.95 5.69
N GLN A 28 30.33 8.86 5.98
CA GLN A 28 31.77 8.84 6.20
C GLN A 28 32.43 7.88 5.20
N GLY A 29 33.55 8.31 4.62
CA GLY A 29 34.42 7.44 3.83
C GLY A 29 35.85 7.48 4.38
N LYS A 30 36.54 6.34 4.26
CA LYS A 30 37.98 6.23 4.50
C LYS A 30 38.64 5.57 3.30
N ILE A 31 39.91 5.89 3.03
CA ILE A 31 40.64 5.37 1.86
C ILE A 31 41.04 3.89 2.01
N ASP A 32 41.27 3.43 3.25
CA ASP A 32 41.73 2.06 3.54
C ASP A 32 40.57 1.04 3.67
N SER A 33 39.32 1.48 3.55
CA SER A 33 38.13 0.62 3.61
C SER A 33 37.30 0.80 2.34
N ASP A 34 36.97 -0.30 1.66
CA ASP A 34 36.14 -0.27 0.46
C ASP A 34 34.67 0.09 0.73
N GLU A 35 34.29 0.11 2.01
CA GLU A 35 32.95 0.46 2.48
C GLU A 35 32.83 1.95 2.79
N VAL A 36 31.85 2.61 2.16
CA VAL A 36 31.35 3.91 2.60
C VAL A 36 30.32 3.65 3.70
N ILE A 37 30.58 4.13 4.90
CA ILE A 37 29.66 3.99 6.03
C ILE A 37 28.60 5.08 5.89
N ILE A 38 27.37 4.68 5.58
CA ILE A 38 26.20 5.56 5.67
C ILE A 38 25.90 5.71 7.16
N LEU A 39 25.98 6.95 7.65
CA LEU A 39 25.74 7.25 9.06
C LEU A 39 24.28 7.64 9.22
N GLN A 40 23.64 7.17 10.29
CA GLN A 40 22.26 7.50 10.63
C GLN A 40 22.16 8.92 11.18
N SER A 41 22.31 9.92 10.31
CA SER A 41 22.07 11.35 10.58
C SER A 41 22.60 11.81 11.95
N ILE A 42 23.90 11.58 12.21
CA ILE A 42 24.54 11.91 13.48
C ILE A 42 24.71 13.42 13.58
N PRO A 43 24.27 14.11 14.65
CA PRO A 43 24.48 15.55 14.79
C PRO A 43 25.95 15.95 14.70
N ILE A 44 26.26 17.08 14.06
CA ILE A 44 27.66 17.58 13.97
C ILE A 44 28.30 17.91 15.33
N GLU A 45 27.47 18.11 16.35
CA GLU A 45 27.89 18.36 17.73
C GLU A 45 28.11 17.07 18.53
N PHE A 46 27.91 15.90 17.92
CA PHE A 46 28.09 14.63 18.59
C PHE A 46 29.54 14.44 19.02
N VAL A 47 29.70 14.08 20.29
CA VAL A 47 30.96 13.77 20.94
C VAL A 47 30.98 12.28 21.25
N ASP A 48 32.05 11.61 20.86
CA ASP A 48 32.25 10.19 21.16
C ASP A 48 32.25 9.99 22.70
N PRO A 49 31.33 9.18 23.27
CA PRO A 49 31.22 8.98 24.71
C PRO A 49 32.46 8.34 25.34
N GLU A 50 33.19 7.52 24.59
CA GLU A 50 34.37 6.80 25.12
C GLU A 50 35.61 7.69 25.15
N THR A 51 35.78 8.51 24.12
CA THR A 51 36.98 9.33 23.96
C THR A 51 36.79 10.78 24.40
N SER A 52 35.55 11.23 24.60
CA SER A 52 35.17 12.64 24.85
C SER A 52 35.68 13.61 23.77
N ILE A 53 35.89 13.11 22.54
CA ILE A 53 36.36 13.90 21.40
C ILE A 53 35.20 14.03 20.39
N PRO A 54 34.96 15.23 19.81
CA PRO A 54 34.02 15.40 18.71
C PRO A 54 34.33 14.46 17.53
N ILE A 55 33.32 14.09 16.73
CA ILE A 55 33.57 13.30 15.50
C ILE A 55 34.17 14.16 14.38
N LEU A 56 33.96 15.48 14.43
CA LEU A 56 34.39 16.46 13.45
C LEU A 56 34.94 17.73 14.14
N PRO A 57 35.81 18.51 13.47
CA PRO A 57 36.24 19.81 13.95
C PRO A 57 35.11 20.84 13.82
N THR A 58 34.27 20.93 14.85
CA THR A 58 33.05 21.75 14.84
C THR A 58 33.33 23.22 14.57
N THR A 59 34.51 23.76 14.95
CA THR A 59 34.87 25.16 14.68
C THR A 59 35.03 25.45 13.18
N ILE A 60 35.64 24.53 12.42
CA ILE A 60 35.80 24.62 10.97
C ILE A 60 34.45 24.50 10.29
N ILE A 61 33.64 23.51 10.68
CA ILE A 61 32.30 23.31 10.12
C ILE A 61 31.44 24.54 10.33
N ASN A 62 31.37 25.05 11.57
CA ASN A 62 30.61 26.26 11.90
C ASN A 62 31.12 27.51 11.21
N TYR A 63 32.41 27.60 10.90
CA TYR A 63 32.93 28.69 10.07
C TYR A 63 32.35 28.60 8.66
N VAL A 64 32.49 27.45 7.99
CA VAL A 64 31.99 27.26 6.61
C VAL A 64 30.47 27.41 6.53
N LEU A 65 29.73 26.95 7.55
CA LEU A 65 28.28 27.16 7.64
C LEU A 65 27.89 28.65 7.61
N ARG A 66 28.71 29.51 8.23
CA ARG A 66 28.45 30.96 8.34
C ARG A 66 29.00 31.77 7.16
N SER A 67 30.23 31.47 6.74
CA SER A 67 30.92 32.21 5.69
C SER A 67 30.59 31.71 4.28
N GLN A 68 30.22 30.43 4.15
CA GLN A 68 30.08 29.74 2.86
C GLN A 68 31.37 29.78 2.01
N GLU A 69 32.51 29.97 2.66
CA GLU A 69 33.82 29.97 2.01
C GLU A 69 34.54 28.63 2.19
N ASN A 70 35.39 28.30 1.22
CA ASN A 70 36.19 27.08 1.28
C ASN A 70 37.34 27.28 2.25
N ILE A 71 37.58 26.32 3.15
CA ILE A 71 38.77 26.29 4.00
C ILE A 71 39.76 25.28 3.44
N VAL A 72 41.01 25.71 3.27
CA VAL A 72 42.14 24.84 2.94
C VAL A 72 43.24 25.08 3.96
N LEU A 73 43.56 24.06 4.77
CA LEU A 73 44.65 24.10 5.74
C LEU A 73 45.74 23.13 5.29
N LYS A 74 46.97 23.65 5.20
CA LYS A 74 48.15 22.89 4.75
C LYS A 74 48.80 22.08 5.87
N ASP A 75 48.82 22.65 7.08
CA ASP A 75 49.24 22.00 8.31
C ASP A 75 48.37 22.50 9.48
N ALA A 76 47.18 21.92 9.62
CA ALA A 76 46.19 22.30 10.64
C ALA A 76 46.67 22.01 12.08
N ALA A 77 47.62 21.08 12.25
CA ALA A 77 48.16 20.73 13.56
C ALA A 77 49.13 21.79 14.11
N ASN A 78 49.84 22.51 13.24
CA ASN A 78 50.91 23.43 13.64
C ASN A 78 50.66 24.89 13.21
N GLU A 79 49.79 25.14 12.22
CA GLU A 79 49.60 26.45 11.61
C GLU A 79 48.12 26.82 11.42
N GLY A 80 47.84 28.12 11.49
CA GLY A 80 46.53 28.70 11.19
C GLY A 80 45.64 28.99 12.40
N GLN A 81 44.39 29.35 12.13
CA GLN A 81 43.44 29.88 13.12
C GLN A 81 42.66 28.80 13.88
N PHE A 82 42.81 27.52 13.50
CA PHE A 82 42.04 26.40 14.03
C PHE A 82 42.88 25.41 14.87
N ILE A 83 44.14 25.74 15.18
CA ILE A 83 45.07 24.86 15.92
C ILE A 83 44.51 24.43 17.28
N ASN A 84 43.70 25.28 17.91
CA ASN A 84 43.14 25.03 19.24
C ASN A 84 41.83 24.20 19.21
N ASP A 85 41.38 23.71 18.05
CA ASP A 85 40.19 22.89 17.97
C ASP A 85 40.41 21.51 18.65
N PRO A 86 39.51 21.06 19.55
CA PRO A 86 39.69 19.79 20.28
C PRO A 86 39.90 18.57 19.39
N TYR A 87 39.24 18.54 18.21
CA TYR A 87 39.39 17.45 17.25
C TYR A 87 40.79 17.43 16.65
N ILE A 88 41.27 18.60 16.22
CA ILE A 88 42.56 18.75 15.55
C ILE A 88 43.70 18.41 16.50
N ILE A 89 43.63 18.86 17.76
CA ILE A 89 44.62 18.54 18.80
C ILE A 89 44.68 17.02 19.02
N ALA A 90 43.52 16.37 19.13
CA ALA A 90 43.45 14.95 19.45
C ALA A 90 43.88 14.06 18.27
N LYS A 91 43.47 14.39 17.04
CA LYS A 91 43.77 13.61 15.83
C LYS A 91 45.07 14.00 15.13
N LYS A 92 45.67 15.14 15.50
CA LYS A 92 46.88 15.71 14.87
C LYS A 92 46.74 15.81 13.34
N THR A 93 45.60 16.31 12.90
CA THR A 93 45.24 16.39 11.48
C THR A 93 46.17 17.34 10.75
N LYS A 94 46.77 16.90 9.62
CA LYS A 94 47.77 17.71 8.88
C LYS A 94 47.11 18.56 7.80
N SER A 95 46.58 17.94 6.75
CA SER A 95 45.87 18.68 5.70
C SER A 95 44.37 18.59 5.92
N ILE A 96 43.66 19.73 5.81
CA ILE A 96 42.19 19.80 5.86
C ILE A 96 41.65 20.55 4.65
N LEU A 97 40.58 20.04 4.06
CA LEU A 97 39.78 20.73 3.05
C LEU A 97 38.31 20.66 3.44
N CYS A 98 37.67 21.83 3.54
CA CYS A 98 36.25 21.93 3.85
C CYS A 98 35.58 22.77 2.76
N ILE A 99 34.65 22.17 2.01
CA ILE A 99 33.98 22.76 0.86
C ILE A 99 32.47 22.78 1.11
N PRO A 100 31.81 23.95 1.02
CA PRO A 100 30.35 24.02 1.03
C PRO A 100 29.77 23.49 -0.29
N LEU A 101 28.68 22.73 -0.19
CA LEU A 101 27.83 22.30 -1.29
C LEU A 101 26.75 23.35 -1.50
N ILE A 102 26.90 24.21 -2.51
CA ILE A 102 25.98 25.32 -2.77
C ILE A 102 25.25 25.05 -4.09
N ASN A 103 23.92 25.15 -4.06
CA ASN A 103 23.08 25.14 -5.25
C ASN A 103 22.11 26.31 -5.18
N GLN A 104 21.96 27.07 -6.27
CA GLN A 104 21.09 28.27 -6.33
C GLN A 104 21.25 29.23 -5.13
N ASN A 105 22.50 29.47 -4.70
CA ASN A 105 22.84 30.33 -3.57
C ASN A 105 22.32 29.83 -2.20
N GLN A 106 21.93 28.56 -2.09
CA GLN A 106 21.55 27.89 -0.86
C GLN A 106 22.60 26.86 -0.48
N LEU A 107 23.05 26.88 0.78
CA LEU A 107 23.95 25.87 1.33
C LEU A 107 23.15 24.59 1.58
N ARG A 108 23.47 23.54 0.82
CA ARG A 108 22.82 22.21 0.92
C ARG A 108 23.59 21.24 1.81
N GLY A 109 24.89 21.44 1.91
CA GLY A 109 25.78 20.50 2.57
C GLY A 109 27.19 21.04 2.73
N ILE A 110 28.03 20.25 3.40
CA ILE A 110 29.47 20.47 3.50
C ILE A 110 30.16 19.14 3.23
N VAL A 111 31.23 19.19 2.45
CA VAL A 111 32.19 18.11 2.28
C VAL A 111 33.43 18.47 3.07
N TYR A 112 33.73 17.67 4.09
CA TYR A 112 34.96 17.77 4.86
C TYR A 112 35.90 16.63 4.47
N LEU A 113 37.17 16.93 4.24
CA LEU A 113 38.20 15.98 3.86
C LEU A 113 39.47 16.26 4.66
N GLU A 114 40.16 15.20 5.04
CA GLU A 114 41.41 15.31 5.78
C GLU A 114 42.45 14.29 5.34
N ASN A 115 43.72 14.64 5.54
CA ASN A 115 44.85 13.75 5.32
C ASN A 115 45.89 13.97 6.44
N ASN A 116 46.25 12.90 7.14
CA ASN A 116 47.17 12.92 8.29
C ASN A 116 48.58 12.44 7.93
N LEU A 117 48.81 11.96 6.71
CA LEU A 117 50.13 11.52 6.23
C LEU A 117 50.96 12.70 5.74
N THR A 118 50.38 13.55 4.89
CA THR A 118 51.08 14.62 4.16
C THR A 118 50.51 16.01 4.46
N THR A 119 51.40 16.99 4.57
CA THR A 119 51.04 18.42 4.56
C THR A 119 50.83 18.90 3.12
N ASP A 120 50.07 19.98 2.94
CA ASP A 120 49.76 20.61 1.64
C ASP A 120 49.19 19.64 0.58
N THR A 121 48.39 18.66 1.01
CA THR A 121 47.82 17.63 0.13
C THR A 121 46.82 18.20 -0.89
N PHE A 122 46.10 19.25 -0.48
CA PHE A 122 45.00 19.85 -1.23
C PHE A 122 45.48 21.04 -2.08
N THR A 123 46.18 20.74 -3.16
CA THR A 123 46.66 21.76 -4.12
C THR A 123 45.52 22.53 -4.78
N ALA A 124 45.79 23.76 -5.25
CA ALA A 124 44.77 24.61 -5.88
C ALA A 124 44.02 23.93 -7.04
N LYS A 125 44.73 23.17 -7.89
CA LYS A 125 44.13 22.41 -9.01
C LYS A 125 43.16 21.32 -8.53
N ARG A 126 43.49 20.62 -7.43
CA ARG A 126 42.59 19.62 -6.84
C ARG A 126 41.36 20.28 -6.21
N VAL A 127 41.57 21.40 -5.51
CA VAL A 127 40.47 22.16 -4.92
C VAL A 127 39.49 22.65 -5.99
N GLU A 128 39.97 23.12 -7.13
CA GLU A 128 39.11 23.54 -8.26
C GLU A 128 38.28 22.38 -8.82
N LEU A 129 38.89 21.22 -9.04
CA LEU A 129 38.16 20.01 -9.46
C LEU A 129 37.09 19.61 -8.43
N LEU A 130 37.44 19.63 -7.15
CA LEU A 130 36.53 19.26 -6.08
C LEU A 130 35.36 20.24 -5.96
N LYS A 131 35.56 21.54 -6.22
CA LYS A 131 34.45 22.51 -6.30
C LYS A 131 33.44 22.14 -7.38
N ILE A 132 33.91 21.72 -8.56
CA ILE A 132 33.03 21.30 -9.66
C ILE A 132 32.24 20.04 -9.26
N LEU A 133 32.92 19.04 -8.70
CA LEU A 133 32.28 17.80 -8.24
C LEU A 133 31.27 18.07 -7.11
N SER A 134 31.61 18.97 -6.19
CA SER A 134 30.74 19.43 -5.11
C SER A 134 29.48 20.12 -5.64
N ALA A 135 29.59 20.99 -6.65
CA ALA A 135 28.42 21.61 -7.27
C ALA A 135 27.47 20.58 -7.91
N GLN A 136 28.03 19.58 -8.63
CA GLN A 136 27.24 18.50 -9.22
C GLN A 136 26.58 17.59 -8.15
N ALA A 137 27.30 17.33 -7.05
CA ALA A 137 26.77 16.59 -5.92
C ALA A 137 25.60 17.34 -5.25
N ALA A 138 25.70 18.66 -5.08
CA ALA A 138 24.63 19.49 -4.52
C ALA A 138 23.35 19.39 -5.35
N ILE A 139 23.46 19.46 -6.68
CA ILE A 139 22.31 19.30 -7.60
C ILE A 139 21.70 17.91 -7.47
N SER A 140 22.53 16.86 -7.42
CA SER A 140 22.06 15.47 -7.34
C SER A 140 21.32 15.18 -6.03
N ILE A 141 21.79 15.75 -4.92
CA ILE A 141 21.15 15.65 -3.60
C ILE A 141 19.78 16.34 -3.62
N ASP A 142 19.69 17.55 -4.19
CA ASP A 142 18.43 18.29 -4.32
C ASP A 142 17.40 17.51 -5.14
N ASN A 143 17.84 16.94 -6.28
CA ASN A 143 16.98 16.13 -7.12
C ASN A 143 16.46 14.91 -6.35
N SER A 144 17.34 14.17 -5.66
CA SER A 144 16.96 12.99 -4.88
C SER A 144 15.92 13.32 -3.81
N ARG A 145 16.12 14.40 -3.06
CA ARG A 145 15.19 14.83 -1.99
C ARG A 145 13.83 15.25 -2.56
N LEU A 146 13.84 15.96 -3.69
CA LEU A 146 12.62 16.35 -4.39
C LEU A 146 11.82 15.13 -4.86
N TYR A 147 12.48 14.16 -5.49
CA TYR A 147 11.84 12.92 -5.96
C TYR A 147 11.24 12.12 -4.80
N GLN A 148 11.99 11.92 -3.71
CA GLN A 148 11.48 11.23 -2.52
C GLN A 148 10.23 11.90 -1.94
N THR A 149 10.23 13.23 -1.84
CA THR A 149 9.08 13.99 -1.33
C THR A 149 7.86 13.84 -2.25
N LEU A 150 8.08 13.86 -3.57
CA LEU A 150 7.01 13.68 -4.56
C LEU A 150 6.44 12.26 -4.50
N GLU A 151 7.29 11.24 -4.44
CA GLU A 151 6.86 9.83 -4.33
C GLU A 151 6.01 9.60 -3.09
N GLN A 152 6.45 10.10 -1.92
CA GLN A 152 5.67 10.02 -0.68
C GLN A 152 4.29 10.68 -0.82
N ARG A 153 4.23 11.89 -1.38
CA ARG A 153 2.94 12.58 -1.60
C ARG A 153 2.04 11.84 -2.58
N VAL A 154 2.60 11.24 -3.63
CA VAL A 154 1.82 10.44 -4.59
C VAL A 154 1.25 9.21 -3.89
N GLU A 155 2.04 8.53 -3.06
CA GLU A 155 1.58 7.37 -2.30
C GLU A 155 0.45 7.74 -1.32
N GLU A 156 0.64 8.80 -0.53
CA GLU A 156 -0.37 9.31 0.40
C GLU A 156 -1.68 9.65 -0.33
N ARG A 157 -1.61 10.42 -1.42
CA ARG A 157 -2.79 10.83 -2.20
C ARG A 157 -3.48 9.67 -2.88
N THR A 158 -2.72 8.68 -3.34
CA THR A 158 -3.28 7.48 -3.96
C THR A 158 -4.08 6.68 -2.93
N LYS A 159 -3.54 6.56 -1.71
CA LYS A 159 -4.21 5.90 -0.59
C LYS A 159 -5.50 6.63 -0.20
N GLU A 160 -5.45 7.95 -0.01
CA GLU A 160 -6.64 8.77 0.29
C GLU A 160 -7.72 8.64 -0.79
N LEU A 161 -7.32 8.68 -2.06
CA LEU A 161 -8.25 8.55 -3.18
C LEU A 161 -8.90 7.17 -3.21
N SER A 162 -8.13 6.09 -3.00
CA SER A 162 -8.68 4.73 -2.96
C SER A 162 -9.73 4.56 -1.87
N GLN A 163 -9.49 5.12 -0.67
CA GLN A 163 -10.42 5.07 0.45
C GLN A 163 -11.70 5.87 0.15
N THR A 164 -11.54 7.06 -0.43
CA THR A 164 -12.67 7.91 -0.81
C THR A 164 -13.54 7.25 -1.88
N LEU A 165 -12.91 6.62 -2.88
CA LEU A 165 -13.62 5.89 -3.94
C LEU A 165 -14.38 4.69 -3.40
N GLU A 166 -13.83 3.97 -2.43
CA GLU A 166 -14.52 2.84 -1.78
C GLU A 166 -15.80 3.31 -1.06
N ILE A 167 -15.69 4.36 -0.23
CA ILE A 167 -16.84 4.96 0.47
C ILE A 167 -17.88 5.49 -0.52
N LEU A 168 -17.46 6.16 -1.60
CA LEU A 168 -18.37 6.67 -2.62
C LEU A 168 -19.12 5.53 -3.34
N LYS A 169 -18.45 4.42 -3.64
CA LYS A 169 -19.11 3.24 -4.23
C LYS A 169 -20.14 2.64 -3.28
N GLU A 170 -19.82 2.50 -2.00
CA GLU A 170 -20.75 1.96 -1.01
C GLU A 170 -21.97 2.86 -0.82
N THR A 171 -21.76 4.16 -0.66
CA THR A 171 -22.86 5.14 -0.53
C THR A 171 -23.69 5.24 -1.81
N GLN A 172 -23.09 5.13 -2.99
CA GLN A 172 -23.80 5.09 -4.26
C GLN A 172 -24.70 3.84 -4.36
N ALA A 173 -24.23 2.66 -3.95
CA ALA A 173 -25.03 1.45 -3.93
C ALA A 173 -26.26 1.59 -3.02
N GLU A 174 -26.10 2.15 -1.82
CA GLU A 174 -27.21 2.43 -0.91
C GLU A 174 -28.21 3.41 -1.50
N LEU A 175 -27.76 4.50 -2.14
CA LEU A 175 -28.65 5.46 -2.79
C LEU A 175 -29.42 4.86 -3.97
N ILE A 176 -28.78 4.01 -4.78
CA ILE A 176 -29.45 3.30 -5.88
C ILE A 176 -30.54 2.39 -5.32
N PHE A 177 -30.22 1.59 -4.30
CA PHE A 177 -31.19 0.74 -3.61
C PHE A 177 -32.38 1.55 -3.10
N GLU A 178 -32.12 2.65 -2.37
CA GLU A 178 -33.18 3.48 -1.80
C GLU A 178 -34.03 4.16 -2.89
N ASN A 179 -33.41 4.61 -3.99
CA ASN A 179 -34.12 5.21 -5.12
C ASN A 179 -35.03 4.20 -5.84
N ASP A 180 -34.55 2.99 -6.06
CA ASP A 180 -35.34 1.93 -6.70
C ASP A 180 -36.53 1.47 -5.83
N LEU A 181 -36.39 1.52 -4.50
CA LEU A 181 -37.54 1.33 -3.61
C LEU A 181 -38.60 2.44 -3.75
N LEU A 182 -38.21 3.65 -4.19
CA LEU A 182 -39.13 4.78 -4.36
C LEU A 182 -39.77 4.84 -5.75
N LYS A 183 -39.15 4.23 -6.78
CA LYS A 183 -39.61 4.28 -8.19
C LYS A 183 -40.94 3.56 -8.47
N THR A 184 -41.59 2.93 -7.50
CA THR A 184 -42.79 2.10 -7.69
C THR A 184 -44.10 2.88 -7.94
N ALA A 185 -44.07 4.09 -8.50
CA ALA A 185 -45.26 4.95 -8.61
C ALA A 185 -45.64 5.44 -10.03
N GLU A 186 -44.85 5.16 -11.07
CA GLU A 186 -45.25 5.50 -12.43
C GLU A 186 -45.75 4.25 -13.19
N PRO A 187 -47.07 4.10 -13.40
CA PRO A 187 -47.60 2.96 -14.13
C PRO A 187 -47.13 3.04 -15.59
N SER A 188 -46.32 2.06 -16.00
CA SER A 188 -46.12 1.81 -17.42
C SER A 188 -47.47 1.49 -18.05
N SER A 189 -47.73 2.00 -19.26
CA SER A 189 -49.03 1.90 -19.94
C SER A 189 -49.42 0.48 -20.37
N SER A 190 -48.59 -0.53 -20.07
CA SER A 190 -48.76 -1.94 -20.43
C SER A 190 -48.20 -2.84 -19.33
N PHE A 191 -48.85 -2.91 -18.17
CA PHE A 191 -48.52 -3.88 -17.13
C PHE A 191 -49.52 -5.05 -17.13
N ASP A 192 -49.02 -6.27 -17.36
CA ASP A 192 -49.79 -7.50 -17.20
C ASP A 192 -49.81 -7.93 -15.72
N TYR A 193 -51.00 -8.03 -15.15
CA TYR A 193 -51.17 -8.40 -13.75
C TYR A 193 -50.80 -9.87 -13.51
N GLN A 194 -49.77 -10.11 -12.69
CA GLN A 194 -49.33 -11.45 -12.34
C GLN A 194 -50.06 -11.99 -11.10
N VAL A 195 -50.70 -13.17 -11.25
CA VAL A 195 -51.33 -13.89 -10.15
C VAL A 195 -50.40 -15.02 -9.67
N GLY A 196 -49.92 -14.91 -8.42
CA GLY A 196 -49.05 -15.92 -7.82
C GLY A 196 -47.60 -15.89 -8.31
N GLY A 197 -46.74 -16.65 -7.63
CA GLY A 197 -45.30 -16.67 -7.90
C GLY A 197 -44.55 -15.43 -7.36
N SER A 198 -43.35 -15.21 -7.89
CA SER A 198 -42.50 -14.04 -7.58
C SER A 198 -42.77 -12.92 -8.58
N LEU A 199 -42.85 -11.68 -8.09
CA LEU A 199 -42.96 -10.50 -8.93
C LEU A 199 -41.58 -10.08 -9.47
N PRO A 200 -41.50 -9.57 -10.71
CA PRO A 200 -40.27 -8.99 -11.25
C PRO A 200 -39.89 -7.67 -10.56
N MET A 201 -38.67 -7.19 -10.82
CA MET A 201 -38.08 -6.03 -10.16
C MET A 201 -38.93 -4.75 -10.35
N ASP A 202 -39.46 -4.57 -11.55
CA ASP A 202 -40.21 -3.44 -12.05
C ASP A 202 -41.74 -3.56 -11.87
N ALA A 203 -42.22 -4.59 -11.17
CA ALA A 203 -43.65 -4.77 -10.94
C ALA A 203 -44.26 -3.59 -10.15
N PRO A 204 -45.18 -2.79 -10.73
CA PRO A 204 -45.81 -1.67 -10.06
C PRO A 204 -46.73 -2.11 -8.91
N THR A 205 -47.12 -3.39 -8.90
CA THR A 205 -47.94 -3.98 -7.82
C THR A 205 -47.10 -4.44 -6.62
N TYR A 206 -45.78 -4.32 -6.67
CA TYR A 206 -44.92 -4.64 -5.53
C TYR A 206 -45.02 -3.56 -4.45
N VAL A 207 -45.48 -3.95 -3.27
CA VAL A 207 -45.49 -3.07 -2.09
C VAL A 207 -44.17 -3.22 -1.33
N VAL A 208 -43.40 -2.14 -1.27
CA VAL A 208 -42.17 -2.05 -0.46
C VAL A 208 -42.52 -2.09 1.03
N ARG A 209 -41.80 -2.91 1.79
CA ARG A 209 -42.02 -3.13 3.22
C ARG A 209 -40.79 -2.69 4.01
N GLN A 210 -40.95 -2.59 5.33
CA GLN A 210 -39.79 -2.43 6.22
C GLN A 210 -38.79 -3.59 6.08
N ALA A 211 -39.29 -4.80 5.81
CA ALA A 211 -38.48 -6.00 5.61
C ALA A 211 -37.48 -5.87 4.45
N ASP A 212 -37.80 -5.12 3.39
CA ASP A 212 -36.89 -4.88 2.27
C ASP A 212 -35.59 -4.20 2.74
N ARG A 213 -35.72 -3.10 3.50
CA ARG A 213 -34.58 -2.35 4.05
C ARG A 213 -33.82 -3.17 5.10
N THR A 214 -34.54 -3.81 6.02
CA THR A 214 -33.93 -4.61 7.08
C THR A 214 -33.13 -5.78 6.51
N LEU A 215 -33.68 -6.47 5.51
CA LEU A 215 -33.01 -7.60 4.87
C LEU A 215 -31.77 -7.14 4.10
N TYR A 216 -31.87 -6.09 3.29
CA TYR A 216 -30.72 -5.54 2.57
C TYR A 216 -29.56 -5.18 3.52
N GLN A 217 -29.86 -4.46 4.59
CA GLN A 217 -28.87 -4.05 5.60
C GLN A 217 -28.26 -5.24 6.37
N ALA A 218 -29.07 -6.25 6.71
CA ALA A 218 -28.58 -7.45 7.38
C ALA A 218 -27.66 -8.28 6.47
N LEU A 219 -28.03 -8.44 5.19
CA LEU A 219 -27.24 -9.14 4.19
C LEU A 219 -25.92 -8.42 3.88
N LYS A 220 -25.93 -7.07 3.80
CA LYS A 220 -24.71 -6.27 3.68
C LYS A 220 -23.71 -6.49 4.81
N LYS A 221 -24.21 -6.79 6.02
CA LYS A 221 -23.41 -7.14 7.21
C LYS A 221 -22.98 -8.62 7.24
N GLY A 222 -23.30 -9.40 6.21
CA GLY A 222 -23.02 -10.85 6.17
C GLY A 222 -23.87 -11.67 7.14
N GLN A 223 -25.01 -11.14 7.60
CA GLN A 223 -25.86 -11.84 8.55
C GLN A 223 -26.70 -12.92 7.87
N PHE A 224 -26.77 -14.09 8.50
CA PHE A 224 -27.70 -15.14 8.10
C PHE A 224 -29.14 -14.73 8.48
N CYS A 225 -30.05 -14.70 7.49
CA CYS A 225 -31.40 -14.16 7.66
C CYS A 225 -32.49 -15.21 7.42
N TYR A 226 -33.41 -15.38 8.38
CA TYR A 226 -34.60 -16.22 8.22
C TYR A 226 -35.83 -15.36 7.89
N ILE A 227 -36.54 -15.70 6.81
CA ILE A 227 -37.79 -15.01 6.42
C ILE A 227 -38.99 -15.92 6.67
N LEU A 228 -39.58 -15.80 7.86
CA LEU A 228 -40.74 -16.58 8.28
C LEU A 228 -42.03 -15.78 8.05
N ASN A 229 -42.87 -16.21 7.10
CA ASN A 229 -44.16 -15.61 6.85
C ASN A 229 -45.14 -16.61 6.19
N SER A 230 -46.44 -16.33 6.25
CA SER A 230 -47.51 -17.09 5.58
C SER A 230 -47.29 -17.20 4.06
N ARG A 231 -47.83 -18.26 3.45
CA ARG A 231 -47.77 -18.45 1.98
C ARG A 231 -48.34 -17.22 1.25
N GLN A 232 -47.80 -16.95 0.05
CA GLN A 232 -48.24 -15.86 -0.84
C GLN A 232 -48.07 -14.42 -0.31
N MET A 233 -47.29 -14.21 0.76
CA MET A 233 -46.98 -12.87 1.30
C MET A 233 -45.83 -12.13 0.58
N GLY A 234 -45.44 -12.55 -0.63
CA GLY A 234 -44.38 -11.89 -1.41
C GLY A 234 -42.94 -12.21 -1.00
N LYS A 235 -42.70 -13.27 -0.21
CA LYS A 235 -41.34 -13.69 0.20
C LYS A 235 -40.40 -13.93 -0.97
N SER A 236 -40.88 -14.65 -2.00
CA SER A 236 -40.07 -14.97 -3.17
C SER A 236 -39.83 -13.73 -4.05
N SER A 237 -40.76 -12.78 -4.10
CA SER A 237 -40.55 -11.48 -4.73
C SER A 237 -39.46 -10.66 -4.02
N LEU A 238 -39.48 -10.65 -2.68
CA LEU A 238 -38.46 -10.00 -1.87
C LEU A 238 -37.07 -10.58 -2.14
N MET A 239 -36.96 -11.91 -2.22
CA MET A 239 -35.72 -12.61 -2.58
C MET A 239 -35.24 -12.21 -3.98
N VAL A 240 -36.12 -12.22 -4.99
CA VAL A 240 -35.77 -11.82 -6.37
C VAL A 240 -35.23 -10.38 -6.42
N LYS A 241 -35.87 -9.45 -5.69
CA LYS A 241 -35.38 -8.07 -5.60
C LYS A 241 -34.00 -7.99 -4.94
N MET A 242 -33.80 -8.67 -3.80
CA MET A 242 -32.50 -8.68 -3.14
C MET A 242 -31.40 -9.24 -4.04
N MET A 243 -31.63 -10.39 -4.67
CA MET A 243 -30.66 -10.96 -5.61
C MET A 243 -30.31 -9.99 -6.74
N HIS A 244 -31.29 -9.27 -7.28
CA HIS A 244 -31.04 -8.25 -8.31
C HIS A 244 -30.13 -7.13 -7.82
N HIS A 245 -30.42 -6.54 -6.66
CA HIS A 245 -29.58 -5.46 -6.09
C HIS A 245 -28.16 -5.95 -5.77
N PHE A 246 -28.03 -7.09 -5.10
CA PHE A 246 -26.72 -7.66 -4.76
C PHE A 246 -25.92 -8.04 -6.02
N ASN A 247 -26.55 -8.60 -7.06
CA ASN A 247 -25.87 -8.86 -8.33
C ASN A 247 -25.35 -7.57 -8.99
N HIS A 248 -26.11 -6.47 -8.95
CA HIS A 248 -25.68 -5.15 -9.47
C HIS A 248 -24.53 -4.54 -8.67
N GLU A 249 -24.45 -4.85 -7.38
CA GLU A 249 -23.34 -4.45 -6.50
C GLU A 249 -22.12 -5.37 -6.61
N GLY A 250 -22.17 -6.33 -7.54
CA GLY A 250 -21.07 -7.25 -7.79
C GLY A 250 -21.02 -8.40 -6.79
N TYR A 251 -22.16 -8.85 -6.27
CA TYR A 251 -22.24 -10.12 -5.55
C TYR A 251 -22.67 -11.26 -6.48
N HIS A 252 -22.29 -12.48 -6.12
CA HIS A 252 -22.77 -13.70 -6.78
C HIS A 252 -23.89 -14.31 -5.94
N CYS A 253 -25.14 -14.22 -6.41
CA CYS A 253 -26.29 -14.77 -5.70
C CYS A 253 -26.81 -16.05 -6.36
N ALA A 254 -27.07 -17.07 -5.56
CA ALA A 254 -27.77 -18.30 -5.98
C ALA A 254 -28.99 -18.52 -5.08
N ALA A 255 -30.11 -18.96 -5.66
CA ALA A 255 -31.28 -19.38 -4.92
C ALA A 255 -31.39 -20.89 -4.95
N ILE A 256 -31.48 -21.53 -3.78
CA ILE A 256 -31.59 -22.98 -3.65
C ILE A 256 -32.98 -23.29 -3.10
N ASP A 257 -33.71 -24.15 -3.80
CA ASP A 257 -35.02 -24.63 -3.35
C ASP A 257 -34.85 -25.98 -2.65
N LEU A 258 -34.77 -25.96 -1.31
CA LEU A 258 -34.59 -27.18 -0.53
C LEU A 258 -35.74 -28.18 -0.70
N THR A 259 -36.93 -27.73 -1.11
CA THR A 259 -38.09 -28.62 -1.32
C THR A 259 -37.94 -29.53 -2.53
N ARG A 260 -37.09 -29.15 -3.51
CA ARG A 260 -36.78 -30.01 -4.67
C ARG A 260 -35.77 -31.10 -4.34
N ILE A 261 -34.94 -30.88 -3.33
CA ILE A 261 -33.84 -31.77 -2.93
C ILE A 261 -34.27 -32.68 -1.77
N ALA A 262 -35.20 -32.22 -0.92
CA ALA A 262 -35.72 -32.97 0.22
C ALA A 262 -37.01 -33.72 -0.13
N ASP A 263 -36.86 -34.93 -0.68
CA ASP A 263 -37.93 -35.93 -0.77
C ASP A 263 -37.72 -37.00 0.33
N GLU A 264 -38.78 -37.64 0.82
CA GLU A 264 -38.78 -38.56 1.98
C GLU A 264 -37.84 -39.76 1.80
N ASN A 265 -37.48 -40.08 0.54
CA ASN A 265 -36.62 -41.22 0.17
C ASN A 265 -35.18 -40.82 -0.20
N VAL A 266 -34.76 -39.58 0.03
CA VAL A 266 -33.43 -39.09 -0.38
C VAL A 266 -32.37 -39.45 0.66
N THR A 267 -31.30 -40.10 0.20
CA THR A 267 -30.13 -40.38 1.05
C THR A 267 -29.32 -39.11 1.34
N ILE A 268 -28.62 -39.05 2.47
CA ILE A 268 -27.73 -37.93 2.82
C ILE A 268 -26.74 -37.64 1.69
N GLU A 269 -26.23 -38.68 1.05
CA GLU A 269 -25.35 -38.61 -0.12
C GLU A 269 -25.99 -37.87 -1.30
N GLN A 270 -27.21 -38.25 -1.66
CA GLN A 270 -27.97 -37.60 -2.74
C GLN A 270 -28.35 -36.17 -2.39
N TRP A 271 -28.61 -35.88 -1.12
CA TRP A 271 -28.98 -34.54 -0.66
C TRP A 271 -27.83 -33.53 -0.85
N TYR A 272 -26.63 -33.83 -0.34
CA TYR A 272 -25.45 -32.96 -0.52
C TYR A 272 -25.01 -32.85 -1.98
N LYS A 273 -25.11 -33.95 -2.74
CA LYS A 273 -24.83 -33.93 -4.17
C LYS A 273 -25.84 -33.06 -4.94
N GLY A 274 -27.11 -33.12 -4.56
CA GLY A 274 -28.17 -32.27 -5.11
C GLY A 274 -27.90 -30.79 -4.88
N LEU A 275 -27.50 -30.42 -3.66
CA LEU A 275 -27.09 -29.03 -3.35
C LEU A 275 -25.94 -28.54 -4.23
N ALA A 276 -24.92 -29.38 -4.45
CA ALA A 276 -23.80 -29.02 -5.30
C ALA A 276 -24.23 -28.83 -6.76
N VAL A 277 -25.14 -29.68 -7.27
CA VAL A 277 -25.71 -29.53 -8.63
C VAL A 277 -26.49 -28.22 -8.76
N ASP A 278 -27.37 -27.91 -7.79
CA ASP A 278 -28.19 -26.69 -7.82
C ASP A 278 -27.34 -25.41 -7.76
N LEU A 279 -26.23 -25.44 -7.02
CA LEU A 279 -25.25 -24.35 -7.01
C LEU A 279 -24.56 -24.20 -8.37
N LEU A 280 -24.07 -25.30 -8.98
CA LEU A 280 -23.47 -25.23 -10.31
C LEU A 280 -24.47 -24.73 -11.37
N TYR A 281 -25.73 -25.14 -11.27
CA TYR A 281 -26.79 -24.64 -12.14
C TYR A 281 -27.01 -23.14 -11.94
N SER A 282 -27.10 -22.68 -10.68
CA SER A 282 -27.35 -21.27 -10.35
C SER A 282 -26.23 -20.32 -10.80
N PHE A 283 -25.01 -20.84 -10.97
CA PHE A 283 -23.84 -20.07 -11.40
C PHE A 283 -23.39 -20.38 -12.84
N ASP A 284 -24.20 -21.11 -13.62
CA ASP A 284 -23.88 -21.49 -15.01
C ASP A 284 -22.57 -22.28 -15.17
N LEU A 285 -22.17 -23.07 -14.16
CA LEU A 285 -20.91 -23.81 -14.11
C LEU A 285 -21.04 -25.30 -14.48
N LEU A 286 -22.22 -25.76 -14.89
CA LEU A 286 -22.46 -27.18 -15.21
C LEU A 286 -21.65 -27.70 -16.39
N THR A 287 -21.30 -26.83 -17.35
CA THR A 287 -20.49 -27.19 -18.53
C THR A 287 -19.00 -27.18 -18.23
N THR A 288 -18.56 -26.38 -17.26
CA THR A 288 -17.15 -26.22 -16.87
C THR A 288 -16.72 -27.30 -15.88
N VAL A 289 -17.60 -27.68 -14.95
CA VAL A 289 -17.27 -28.57 -13.83
C VAL A 289 -17.87 -29.97 -14.02
N ASN A 290 -17.01 -30.99 -14.09
CA ASN A 290 -17.46 -32.39 -14.05
C ASN A 290 -17.68 -32.87 -12.60
N LEU A 291 -18.81 -32.45 -12.02
CA LEU A 291 -19.16 -32.78 -10.63
C LEU A 291 -19.25 -34.31 -10.41
N LYS A 292 -19.75 -35.08 -11.38
CA LYS A 292 -19.95 -36.52 -11.23
C LYS A 292 -18.63 -37.25 -10.99
N ALA A 293 -17.61 -36.95 -11.79
CA ALA A 293 -16.28 -37.53 -11.61
C ALA A 293 -15.67 -37.08 -10.27
N TRP A 294 -15.66 -35.76 -10.04
CA TRP A 294 -15.05 -35.19 -8.84
C TRP A 294 -15.65 -35.73 -7.52
N TRP A 295 -16.96 -35.92 -7.49
CA TRP A 295 -17.69 -36.41 -6.31
C TRP A 295 -17.44 -37.90 -6.05
N ASN A 296 -17.34 -38.71 -7.11
CA ASN A 296 -17.15 -40.16 -7.00
C ASN A 296 -15.70 -40.55 -6.66
N ASP A 297 -14.72 -39.72 -7.01
CA ASP A 297 -13.31 -39.96 -6.68
C ASP A 297 -13.01 -39.76 -5.18
N ARG A 298 -13.99 -39.28 -4.39
CA ARG A 298 -13.83 -38.90 -2.98
C ARG A 298 -14.82 -39.60 -2.04
N LEU A 299 -15.26 -40.81 -2.40
CA LEU A 299 -16.20 -41.61 -1.58
C LEU A 299 -15.61 -42.04 -0.22
N ASP A 300 -14.32 -41.85 -0.01
CA ASP A 300 -13.58 -42.11 1.22
C ASP A 300 -13.89 -41.12 2.36
N ILE A 301 -14.45 -39.95 2.03
CA ILE A 301 -14.82 -38.91 3.00
C ILE A 301 -16.34 -38.68 3.08
N SER A 302 -16.79 -38.10 4.20
CA SER A 302 -18.22 -37.88 4.45
C SER A 302 -18.86 -36.93 3.41
N PRO A 303 -20.17 -37.06 3.13
CA PRO A 303 -20.88 -36.20 2.17
C PRO A 303 -20.76 -34.70 2.50
N LEU A 304 -20.81 -34.34 3.79
CA LEU A 304 -20.63 -32.96 4.25
C LEU A 304 -19.23 -32.44 3.95
N GLN A 305 -18.18 -33.24 4.21
CA GLN A 305 -16.80 -32.85 3.90
C GLN A 305 -16.57 -32.72 2.39
N ARG A 306 -17.22 -33.55 1.57
CA ARG A 306 -17.18 -33.40 0.11
C ARG A 306 -17.86 -32.12 -0.34
N PHE A 307 -19.00 -31.78 0.26
CA PHE A 307 -19.69 -30.53 -0.04
C PHE A 307 -18.85 -29.32 0.35
N ASP A 308 -18.24 -29.32 1.55
CA ASP A 308 -17.34 -28.24 1.98
C ASP A 308 -16.14 -28.08 1.04
N ARG A 309 -15.47 -29.18 0.66
CA ARG A 309 -14.40 -29.15 -0.34
C ARG A 309 -14.88 -28.69 -1.72
N PHE A 310 -16.09 -29.07 -2.13
CA PHE A 310 -16.67 -28.59 -3.39
C PHE A 310 -16.84 -27.06 -3.36
N MET A 311 -17.33 -26.52 -2.25
CA MET A 311 -17.47 -25.07 -2.09
C MET A 311 -16.12 -24.35 -2.18
N GLN A 312 -15.10 -24.86 -1.49
CA GLN A 312 -13.78 -24.22 -1.40
C GLN A 312 -12.93 -24.43 -2.66
N ASP A 313 -12.80 -25.68 -3.12
CA ASP A 313 -11.83 -26.08 -4.15
C ASP A 313 -12.34 -25.87 -5.57
N ILE A 314 -13.67 -25.85 -5.75
CA ILE A 314 -14.30 -25.69 -7.07
C ILE A 314 -15.08 -24.38 -7.12
N LEU A 315 -16.14 -24.27 -6.32
CA LEU A 315 -17.14 -23.24 -6.54
C LEU A 315 -16.55 -21.84 -6.40
N LEU A 316 -15.84 -21.57 -5.29
CA LEU A 316 -15.21 -20.28 -5.05
C LEU A 316 -14.08 -19.98 -6.04
N VAL A 317 -13.33 -21.01 -6.47
CA VAL A 317 -12.23 -20.86 -7.43
C VAL A 317 -12.77 -20.46 -8.81
N GLU A 318 -13.79 -21.16 -9.31
CA GLU A 318 -14.39 -20.86 -10.61
C GLU A 318 -15.11 -19.50 -10.63
N LEU A 319 -15.75 -19.11 -9.52
CA LEU A 319 -16.37 -17.79 -9.39
C LEU A 319 -15.34 -16.66 -9.44
N ASN A 320 -14.14 -16.87 -8.90
CA ASN A 320 -13.04 -15.89 -8.96
C ASN A 320 -12.32 -15.89 -10.33
N ASN A 321 -12.22 -17.04 -11.00
CA ASN A 321 -11.51 -17.16 -12.28
C ASN A 321 -12.29 -16.55 -13.47
N ASN A 322 -13.62 -16.50 -13.40
CA ASN A 322 -14.46 -15.85 -14.43
C ASN A 322 -14.36 -14.31 -14.43
N GLU A 323 -13.50 -13.71 -13.59
CA GLU A 323 -13.33 -12.27 -13.47
C GLU A 323 -12.44 -11.68 -14.57
N SER A 324 -13.08 -11.32 -15.69
CA SER A 324 -12.63 -10.18 -16.47
C SER A 324 -13.29 -8.91 -15.92
N GLN A 325 -12.54 -8.17 -15.08
CA GLN A 325 -12.65 -6.72 -14.77
C GLN A 325 -13.18 -6.20 -13.41
N THR A 326 -13.76 -6.96 -12.48
CA THR A 326 -13.90 -6.48 -11.08
C THR A 326 -14.05 -7.63 -10.08
N PRO A 327 -13.35 -7.59 -8.93
CA PRO A 327 -13.51 -8.58 -7.87
C PRO A 327 -14.92 -8.49 -7.28
N LYS A 328 -15.71 -9.53 -7.49
CA LYS A 328 -17.08 -9.63 -6.98
C LYS A 328 -17.08 -10.21 -5.58
N LYS A 329 -17.75 -9.55 -4.63
CA LYS A 329 -17.86 -10.04 -3.24
C LYS A 329 -18.71 -11.31 -3.25
N SER A 330 -18.19 -12.42 -2.73
CA SER A 330 -18.95 -13.68 -2.65
C SER A 330 -19.91 -13.64 -1.45
N SER A 331 -21.22 -13.70 -1.68
CA SER A 331 -22.22 -13.84 -0.61
C SER A 331 -23.32 -14.79 -1.04
N PHE A 332 -23.41 -15.94 -0.36
CA PHE A 332 -24.38 -16.98 -0.65
C PHE A 332 -25.74 -16.61 -0.05
N LEU A 333 -26.71 -16.29 -0.91
CA LEU A 333 -28.08 -16.05 -0.49
C LEU A 333 -28.90 -17.35 -0.50
N LEU A 334 -28.69 -18.23 0.48
CA LEU A 334 -29.52 -19.42 0.66
C LEU A 334 -30.94 -19.01 1.09
N MET A 335 -31.91 -19.11 0.18
CA MET A 335 -33.33 -18.93 0.48
C MET A 335 -34.19 -19.95 -0.26
N LYS A 336 -34.56 -21.05 0.42
CA LYS A 336 -35.96 -21.45 0.68
C LYS A 336 -36.02 -22.70 1.55
#